data_AF-A0A2M7V358-F1
#
_entry.id   AF-A0A2M7V358-F1
#
_cell.length_a   1.000
_cell.length_b   1.000
_cell.length_c   1.000
_cell.angle_alpha   90.00
_cell.angle_beta   90.00
_cell.angle_gamma   90.00
#
_symmetry.space_group_name_H-M   'P 1'
#
loop_
_entity.id
_entity.type
_entity.pdbx_description
1 polymer ?
#
loop_
_entity_poly.entity_id
_entity_poly.type
_entity_poly.pdbx_seq_one_letter_code
_entity_poly.pdbx_strand_id
1 'polypeptide(L)'
;MRVYPLKLYLKKKQNLLLVGSALFLNIASWVWLLVNIRPNVGQVFLHYNILFGVDLVGSWYSVLSLPIAGFFIILLNAVLGWFLFKQDSFAAYLLNAIAVLVNLFLLVSSALLVFLNV
;
A
#
# COMPACT_ATOMS: atom_id res chain seq x y z
N MET A 1 -5.85 22.33 -20.37
CA MET A 1 -4.58 22.05 -19.64
C MET A 1 -3.77 21.02 -20.43
N ARG A 2 -2.58 21.35 -20.94
CA ARG A 2 -1.70 20.37 -21.62
C ARG A 2 -1.02 19.50 -20.55
N VAL A 3 -1.42 18.23 -20.43
CA VAL A 3 -0.85 17.25 -19.50
C VAL A 3 0.54 16.82 -19.98
N TYR A 4 1.45 16.53 -19.05
CA TYR A 4 2.80 16.03 -19.39
C TYR A 4 2.70 14.62 -20.00
N PRO A 5 3.54 14.23 -20.97
CA PRO A 5 3.50 12.86 -21.50
C PRO A 5 3.83 11.82 -20.42
N LEU A 6 2.91 10.87 -20.19
CA LEU A 6 2.99 9.85 -19.12
C LEU A 6 4.26 8.99 -19.24
N LYS A 7 4.65 8.64 -20.47
CA LYS A 7 5.89 7.88 -20.74
C LYS A 7 7.14 8.61 -20.25
N LEU A 8 7.17 9.94 -20.31
CA LEU A 8 8.32 10.74 -19.91
C LEU A 8 8.34 10.98 -18.40
N TYR A 9 7.16 11.06 -17.77
CA TYR A 9 7.00 11.14 -16.31
C TYR A 9 7.54 9.89 -15.60
N LEU A 10 7.16 8.71 -16.06
CA LEU A 10 7.61 7.44 -15.47
C LEU A 10 9.09 7.13 -15.76
N LYS A 11 9.65 7.63 -16.87
CA LYS A 11 11.07 7.47 -17.18
C LYS A 11 12.00 8.31 -16.30
N LYS A 12 11.49 9.28 -15.54
CA LYS A 12 12.32 10.04 -14.60
C LYS A 12 12.79 9.12 -13.47
N LYS A 13 14.10 9.09 -13.24
CA LYS A 13 14.76 8.22 -12.25
C LYS A 13 14.11 8.33 -10.87
N GLN A 14 13.78 9.54 -10.41
CA GLN A 14 13.17 9.77 -9.10
C GLN A 14 11.77 9.16 -8.99
N ASN A 15 10.88 9.43 -9.96
CA ASN A 15 9.53 8.87 -9.95
C ASN A 15 9.55 7.35 -10.11
N LEU A 16 10.44 6.84 -10.96
CA LEU A 16 10.60 5.40 -11.15
C LEU A 16 11.03 4.71 -9.85
N LEU A 17 11.98 5.30 -9.12
CA LEU A 17 12.44 4.76 -7.84
C LEU A 17 11.33 4.82 -6.78
N LEU A 18 10.59 5.92 -6.67
CA LEU A 18 9.54 6.09 -5.66
C LEU A 18 8.33 5.18 -5.93
N VAL A 19 7.83 5.15 -7.17
CA VAL A 19 6.70 4.27 -7.53
C VAL A 19 7.15 2.81 -7.45
N GLY A 20 8.36 2.49 -7.90
CA GLY A 20 8.93 1.16 -7.82
C GLY A 20 9.08 0.66 -6.38
N SER A 21 9.59 1.48 -5.46
CA SER A 21 9.71 1.11 -4.05
C SER A 21 8.35 0.96 -3.38
N ALA A 22 7.38 1.82 -3.67
CA ALA A 22 6.02 1.68 -3.14
C ALA A 22 5.36 0.38 -3.63
N LEU A 23 5.48 0.05 -4.92
CA LEU A 23 5.00 -1.20 -5.47
C LEU A 23 5.69 -2.42 -4.86
N PHE A 24 7.00 -2.35 -4.67
CA PHE A 24 7.76 -3.42 -4.01
C PHE A 24 7.25 -3.66 -2.58
N LEU A 25 7.06 -2.61 -1.79
CA LEU A 25 6.50 -2.71 -0.42
C LEU A 25 5.07 -3.28 -0.43
N ASN A 26 4.25 -2.87 -1.40
CA ASN A 26 2.90 -3.38 -1.55
C ASN A 26 2.88 -4.87 -1.88
N ILE A 27 3.70 -5.31 -2.85
CA ILE A 27 3.86 -6.72 -3.22
C ILE A 27 4.42 -7.53 -2.04
N ALA A 28 5.39 -6.97 -1.31
CA ALA A 28 5.90 -7.60 -0.09
C ALA A 28 4.79 -7.82 0.94
N SER A 29 3.87 -6.85 1.10
CA SER A 29 2.71 -6.98 1.98
C SER A 29 1.75 -8.10 1.52
N TRP A 30 1.48 -8.18 0.21
CA TRP A 30 0.71 -9.29 -0.38
C TRP A 30 1.33 -10.66 -0.08
N VAL A 31 2.62 -10.81 -0.39
CA VAL A 31 3.35 -12.07 -0.20
C VAL A 31 3.39 -12.44 1.28
N TRP A 32 3.67 -11.48 2.17
CA TRP A 32 3.73 -11.71 3.60
C TRP A 32 2.41 -12.25 4.15
N LEU A 33 1.28 -11.64 3.76
CA LEU A 33 -0.04 -12.08 4.20
C LEU A 33 -0.41 -13.45 3.64
N LEU A 34 -0.19 -13.69 2.34
CA LEU A 34 -0.56 -14.96 1.69
C LEU A 34 0.27 -16.16 2.16
N VAL A 35 1.53 -15.95 2.54
CA VAL A 35 2.41 -17.01 3.04
C VAL A 35 2.04 -17.42 4.47
N ASN A 36 1.70 -16.45 5.32
CA ASN A 36 1.47 -16.71 6.75
C ASN A 36 0.00 -17.03 7.06
N ILE A 37 -0.95 -16.35 6.41
CA ILE A 37 -2.39 -16.54 6.67
C ILE A 37 -2.94 -17.53 5.65
N ARG A 38 -2.97 -18.80 6.04
CA ARG A 38 -3.55 -19.85 5.20
C ARG A 38 -5.07 -19.69 5.11
N PRO A 39 -5.68 -20.01 3.96
CA PRO A 39 -7.14 -20.11 3.82
C PRO A 39 -7.61 -21.35 4.58
N ASN A 40 -7.63 -21.27 5.90
CA ASN A 40 -8.28 -22.26 6.74
C ASN A 40 -9.74 -21.85 6.91
N VAL A 41 -10.64 -22.82 7.11
CA VAL A 41 -12.11 -22.63 7.13
C VAL A 41 -12.60 -21.85 8.37
N GLY A 42 -11.67 -21.21 9.09
CA GLY A 42 -11.89 -20.49 10.33
C GLY A 42 -11.92 -18.98 10.16
N GLN A 43 -12.34 -18.33 11.24
CA GLN A 43 -12.38 -16.89 11.41
C GLN A 43 -10.97 -16.34 11.72
N VAL A 44 -10.59 -15.24 11.08
CA VAL A 44 -9.30 -14.54 11.24
C VAL A 44 -9.53 -13.24 12.00
N PHE A 45 -8.68 -12.96 12.98
CA PHE A 45 -8.72 -11.75 13.79
C PHE A 45 -8.18 -10.58 12.98
N LEU A 46 -9.02 -9.57 12.73
CA LEU A 46 -8.69 -8.39 11.94
C LEU A 46 -8.33 -7.20 12.82
N HIS A 47 -8.86 -7.16 14.03
CA HIS A 47 -8.56 -6.09 14.98
C HIS A 47 -8.58 -6.64 16.41
N TYR A 48 -7.73 -6.06 17.24
CA TYR A 48 -7.57 -6.41 18.64
C TYR A 48 -7.47 -5.13 19.47
N ASN A 49 -8.30 -5.03 20.49
CA ASN A 49 -8.29 -3.97 21.49
C ASN A 49 -7.82 -4.55 22.82
N ILE A 50 -6.96 -3.80 23.53
CA ILE A 50 -6.44 -4.20 24.85
C ILE A 50 -7.58 -4.34 25.87
N LEU A 51 -8.65 -3.53 25.76
CA LEU A 51 -9.76 -3.50 26.71
C LEU A 51 -10.82 -4.57 26.43
N PHE A 52 -11.08 -4.89 25.16
CA PHE A 52 -12.19 -5.74 24.73
C PHE A 52 -11.76 -7.06 24.07
N GLY A 53 -10.45 -7.26 23.88
CA GLY A 53 -9.91 -8.38 23.12
C GLY A 53 -10.14 -8.23 21.62
N VAL A 54 -10.41 -9.33 20.94
CA VAL A 54 -10.75 -9.34 19.52
C VAL A 54 -12.15 -8.75 19.32
N ASP A 55 -12.24 -7.62 18.63
CA ASP A 55 -13.49 -6.92 18.34
C ASP A 55 -13.91 -7.02 16.87
N LEU A 56 -12.98 -7.35 15.96
CA LEU A 56 -13.27 -7.56 14.55
C LEU A 56 -12.69 -8.88 14.05
N VAL A 57 -13.57 -9.68 13.47
CA VAL A 57 -13.27 -11.00 12.92
C VAL A 57 -13.83 -11.09 11.51
N GLY A 58 -13.08 -11.70 10.60
CA GLY A 58 -13.53 -11.90 9.24
C GLY A 58 -12.95 -13.15 8.61
N SER A 59 -13.32 -13.36 7.36
CA SER A 59 -12.72 -14.35 6.48
C SER A 59 -11.26 -14.01 6.16
N TRP A 60 -10.48 -15.03 5.79
CA TRP A 60 -9.06 -14.89 5.41
C TRP A 60 -8.81 -13.81 4.33
N TYR A 61 -9.72 -13.67 3.37
CA TYR A 61 -9.59 -12.68 2.29
C TYR A 61 -9.73 -11.24 2.77
N SER A 62 -10.35 -11.00 3.93
CA SER A 62 -10.50 -9.65 4.48
C SER A 62 -9.16 -9.02 4.85
N VAL A 63 -8.13 -9.83 5.13
CA VAL A 63 -6.78 -9.35 5.40
C VAL A 63 -6.12 -8.74 4.16
N LEU A 64 -6.54 -9.18 2.96
CA LEU A 64 -6.05 -8.64 1.69
C LEU A 64 -6.58 -7.24 1.39
N SER A 65 -7.53 -6.73 2.18
CA SER A 65 -8.01 -5.35 2.06
C SER A 65 -6.90 -4.31 2.28
N LEU A 66 -5.93 -4.58 3.16
CA LEU A 66 -4.80 -3.68 3.41
C LEU A 66 -3.93 -3.47 2.16
N PRO A 67 -3.36 -4.53 1.55
CA PRO A 67 -2.51 -4.33 0.39
C PRO A 67 -3.30 -3.84 -0.84
N ILE A 68 -4.60 -4.18 -0.97
CA ILE A 68 -5.49 -3.56 -1.97
C ILE A 68 -5.58 -2.04 -1.77
N ALA A 69 -5.81 -1.58 -0.54
CA ALA A 69 -5.84 -0.14 -0.23
C ALA A 69 -4.49 0.52 -0.55
N GLY A 70 -3.38 -0.12 -0.21
CA GLY A 70 -2.04 0.37 -0.56
C GLY A 70 -1.82 0.52 -2.07
N PHE A 71 -2.33 -0.40 -2.87
CA PHE A 71 -2.27 -0.33 -4.33
C PHE A 71 -3.07 0.87 -4.88
N PHE A 72 -4.29 1.08 -4.37
CA PHE A 72 -5.09 2.25 -4.73
C PHE A 72 -4.42 3.57 -4.35
N ILE A 73 -3.77 3.62 -3.18
CA ILE A 73 -3.03 4.81 -2.74
C ILE A 73 -1.85 5.10 -3.69
N ILE A 74 -1.11 4.08 -4.12
CA ILE A 74 -0.03 4.25 -5.11
C ILE A 74 -0.60 4.78 -6.42
N LEU A 75 -1.68 4.17 -6.92
CA LEU A 75 -2.29 4.55 -8.18
C LEU A 75 -2.77 6.00 -8.15
N LEU A 76 -3.50 6.40 -7.11
CA LEU A 76 -4.00 7.76 -6.94
C LEU A 76 -2.86 8.78 -6.84
N ASN A 77 -1.84 8.51 -6.02
CA ASN A 77 -0.70 9.41 -5.88
C ASN A 77 0.11 9.53 -7.17
N ALA A 78 0.29 8.44 -7.92
CA ALA A 78 1.00 8.47 -9.19
C ALA A 78 0.20 9.24 -10.27
N VAL A 79 -1.13 9.09 -10.31
CA VAL A 79 -2.01 9.82 -11.25
C VAL A 79 -2.05 11.32 -10.91
N LEU A 80 -2.20 11.67 -9.63
CA LEU A 80 -2.18 13.06 -9.17
C LEU A 80 -0.79 13.67 -9.40
N GLY A 81 0.27 12.95 -9.05
CA GLY A 81 1.64 13.36 -9.29
C GLY A 81 1.92 13.59 -10.77
N TRP A 82 1.39 12.76 -11.67
CA TRP A 82 1.48 12.95 -13.11
C TRP A 82 0.77 14.22 -13.59
N PHE A 83 -0.44 14.50 -13.07
CA PHE A 83 -1.19 15.70 -13.43
C PHE A 83 -0.47 16.98 -12.95
N LEU A 84 0.08 16.97 -11.74
CA LEU A 84 0.76 18.11 -11.13
C LEU A 84 2.20 18.30 -11.64
N PHE A 85 2.83 17.27 -12.21
CA PHE A 85 4.26 17.31 -12.57
C PHE A 85 4.67 18.48 -13.46
N LYS A 86 3.77 18.92 -14.35
CA LYS A 86 4.04 20.06 -15.24
C LYS A 86 4.04 21.39 -14.51
N GLN A 87 3.19 21.53 -13.50
CA GLN A 87 3.04 22.76 -12.73
C GLN A 87 4.08 22.84 -11.63
N ASP A 88 4.25 21.74 -10.89
CA ASP A 88 5.23 21.62 -9.83
C ASP A 88 5.77 20.17 -9.75
N SER A 89 7.04 20.01 -10.14
CA SER A 89 7.73 18.73 -10.04
C SER A 89 7.98 18.30 -8.59
N PHE A 90 8.12 19.24 -7.65
CA PHE A 90 8.33 18.94 -6.24
C PHE A 90 7.07 18.31 -5.63
N ALA A 91 5.90 18.88 -5.89
CA ALA A 91 4.62 18.32 -5.46
C ALA A 91 4.43 16.87 -5.95
N ALA A 92 4.82 16.58 -7.20
CA ALA A 92 4.74 15.22 -7.75
C ALA A 92 5.68 14.23 -7.05
N TYR A 93 6.91 14.65 -6.71
CA TYR A 93 7.82 13.81 -5.92
C TYR A 93 7.32 13.59 -4.50
N LEU A 94 6.75 14.63 -3.88
CA LEU A 94 6.19 14.56 -2.54
C LEU A 94 5.02 13.56 -2.47
N LEU A 95 4.10 13.59 -3.42
CA LEU A 95 2.98 12.63 -3.51
C LEU A 95 3.48 11.18 -3.62
N ASN A 96 4.45 10.93 -4.49
CA ASN A 96 5.03 9.59 -4.61
C ASN A 96 5.81 9.16 -3.36
N ALA A 97 6.50 10.08 -2.68
CA ALA A 97 7.18 9.79 -1.42
C ALA A 97 6.19 9.46 -0.29
N ILE A 98 5.06 10.17 -0.22
CA ILE A 98 3.97 9.86 0.71
C ILE A 98 3.41 8.47 0.42
N ALA A 99 3.24 8.08 -0.85
CA ALA A 99 2.77 6.75 -1.21
C ALA A 99 3.72 5.64 -0.71
N VAL A 100 5.03 5.85 -0.77
CA VAL A 100 6.04 4.94 -0.20
C VAL A 100 5.87 4.85 1.31
N LEU A 101 5.80 5.99 1.99
CA LEU A 101 5.66 6.07 3.45
C LEU A 101 4.39 5.35 3.93
N VAL A 102 3.26 5.55 3.25
CA VAL A 102 2.01 4.86 3.56
C VAL A 102 2.14 3.35 3.35
N ASN A 103 2.76 2.90 2.26
CA ASN A 103 2.96 1.45 2.04
C ASN A 103 3.93 0.83 3.06
N LEU A 104 4.88 1.60 3.59
CA LEU A 104 5.73 1.15 4.70
C LEU A 104 4.88 0.89 5.96
N PHE A 105 3.98 1.82 6.32
CA PHE A 105 3.07 1.62 7.44
C PHE A 105 2.11 0.44 7.22
N LEU A 106 1.58 0.28 6.01
CA LEU A 106 0.73 -0.88 5.67
C LEU A 106 1.48 -2.20 5.78
N LEU A 107 2.76 -2.25 5.41
CA LEU A 107 3.59 -3.44 5.61
C LEU A 107 3.74 -3.76 7.10
N VAL A 108 4.01 -2.76 7.94
CA VAL A 108 4.06 -2.93 9.41
C VAL A 108 2.72 -3.43 9.94
N SER A 109 1.60 -2.83 9.53
CA SER A 109 0.25 -3.29 9.90
C SER A 109 -0.01 -4.73 9.46
N SER A 110 0.45 -5.12 8.26
CA SER A 110 0.33 -6.50 7.76
C SER A 110 1.16 -7.48 8.59
N ALA A 111 2.34 -7.09 9.07
CA ALA A 111 3.15 -7.90 9.96
C ALA A 111 2.48 -8.09 11.33
N LEU A 112 1.92 -7.03 11.91
CA LEU A 112 1.16 -7.10 13.16
C LEU A 112 -0.07 -8.01 13.05
N LEU A 113 -0.78 -7.94 11.91
CA LEU A 113 -1.91 -8.84 11.65
C LEU A 113 -1.48 -10.31 11.60
N VAL A 114 -0.33 -10.62 11.02
CA VAL A 114 0.22 -11.98 11.03
C VAL A 114 0.54 -12.40 12.46
N PHE A 115 1.24 -11.56 13.24
CA PHE A 115 1.57 -11.87 14.64
C PHE A 115 0.34 -12.06 15.53
N LEU A 116 -0.79 -11.43 15.19
CA LEU A 116 -2.03 -11.61 15.93
C LEU A 116 -2.71 -12.97 15.65
N ASN A 117 -2.47 -13.56 14.48
CA ASN A 117 -3.16 -14.76 14.00
C ASN A 117 -2.29 -16.03 13.99
N VAL A 118 -1.00 -15.91 14.33
CA VAL A 118 -0.05 -17.02 14.50
C VAL A 118 0.21 -17.23 15.98
#